data_AF-A0A435YJE3-F1
#
_entry.id   AF-A0A435YJE3-F1
#
_cell.length_a   1.000
_cell.length_b   1.000
_cell.length_c   1.000
_cell.angle_alpha   90.00
_cell.angle_beta   90.00
_cell.angle_gamma   90.00
#
_symmetry.space_group_name_H-M   'P 1'
#
loop_
_entity.id
_entity.type
_entity.pdbx_description
1 polymer ?
#
loop_
_entity_poly.entity_id
_entity_poly.type
_entity_poly.pdbx_seq_one_letter_code
_entity_poly.pdbx_strand_id
1 'polypeptide(L)'
;IMVRLVKGAYWDTEIKRGQTLGLTGYPVFTRKANTDVSYMACAKKLLGMTDRIYPQFATHNAHTVAAILSMADNNRDSFEFQRLHGMGEALHETVRRSEGTRCRIYAPVGAHSDLLAYLVRRLLENGANSSFVHQLTDEDVEPEDIARDPLETVESQGPAANPAIARPSQIFGAGRRNSKGFDITDTVTLAAIDKARAAFAGPDRWHAKPITRAAGYGKQRPIVNPAKPSEVVGTVSEAAAKQVATAVRFAVEAQPAWAKRPVAERAAILNRAADLYEANAVEFFALATREAGKSLADGVAEVREAVDFLRYYATEAANAEAGTQARGAIVCISPWNFPLAIFTGQIAAALVTGNSVIAKPAEQTPLIAFRAVELLREAGVPEDVIQLLPGDGPSVGGPLTADPRIAGVCFTGSTEVAKLIEKQLAETAAPDAMLIAETGGLNAMIVDSTALPEQAVRDILASAFQSAGQRCSALRVLYVQKDVEKKMLEMLKGAMEALNVGDPWRISTDVGPVIDDEAQSSIREYCTKMGLQGRLIAKLEAPREGRFVAPHVFRVKGIEDM
;
A
#
# COMPACT_ATOMS: atom_id res chain seq x y z
N ILE A 1 17.67 -4.01 -36.06
CA ILE A 1 17.17 -4.56 -34.76
C ILE A 1 15.97 -5.45 -35.05
N MET A 2 15.85 -6.62 -34.43
CA MET A 2 14.64 -7.45 -34.55
C MET A 2 13.63 -7.04 -33.47
N VAL A 3 12.39 -6.71 -33.87
CA VAL A 3 11.35 -6.23 -32.94
C VAL A 3 10.17 -7.17 -32.95
N ARG A 4 9.97 -7.87 -31.82
CA ARG A 4 8.79 -8.70 -31.60
C ARG A 4 7.62 -7.86 -31.15
N LEU A 5 6.56 -7.81 -31.94
CA LEU A 5 5.28 -7.21 -31.57
C LEU A 5 4.34 -8.28 -31.02
N VAL A 6 3.87 -8.08 -29.79
CA VAL A 6 2.90 -8.93 -29.07
C VAL A 6 1.75 -8.06 -28.55
N LYS A 7 0.61 -8.68 -28.21
CA LYS A 7 -0.51 -7.97 -27.54
C LYS A 7 -0.23 -7.72 -26.06
N GLY A 8 0.23 -8.74 -25.34
CA GLY A 8 0.53 -8.68 -23.90
C GLY A 8 0.01 -9.92 -23.16
N ALA A 9 0.66 -10.28 -22.05
CA ALA A 9 0.39 -11.52 -21.31
C ALA A 9 0.10 -11.32 -19.81
N TYR A 10 -0.12 -10.07 -19.39
CA TYR A 10 -0.26 -9.67 -17.97
C TYR A 10 -1.45 -8.73 -17.75
N TRP A 11 -2.45 -8.77 -18.64
CA TRP A 11 -3.53 -7.78 -18.66
C TRP A 11 -4.27 -7.68 -17.32
N ASP A 12 -4.72 -8.81 -16.78
CA ASP A 12 -5.43 -8.91 -15.49
C ASP A 12 -4.58 -8.42 -14.31
N THR A 13 -3.30 -8.75 -14.33
CA THR A 13 -2.30 -8.33 -13.35
C THR A 13 -2.13 -6.81 -13.38
N GLU A 14 -2.05 -6.19 -14.56
CA GLU A 14 -1.95 -4.74 -14.70
C GLU A 14 -3.24 -4.01 -14.30
N ILE A 15 -4.42 -4.61 -14.56
CA ILE A 15 -5.70 -4.09 -14.04
C ILE A 15 -5.71 -4.11 -12.51
N LYS A 16 -5.40 -5.26 -11.91
CA LYS A 16 -5.34 -5.39 -10.44
C LYS A 16 -4.30 -4.45 -9.85
N ARG A 17 -3.10 -4.36 -10.44
CA ARG A 17 -2.02 -3.48 -9.98
C ARG A 17 -2.45 -2.01 -10.01
N GLY A 18 -3.03 -1.54 -11.12
CA GLY A 18 -3.54 -0.17 -11.21
C GLY A 18 -4.59 0.14 -10.14
N GLN A 19 -5.49 -0.80 -9.86
CA GLN A 19 -6.53 -0.70 -8.82
C GLN A 19 -5.95 -0.69 -7.41
N THR A 20 -5.12 -1.69 -7.06
CA THR A 20 -4.52 -1.84 -5.73
C THR A 20 -3.62 -0.66 -5.39
N LEU A 21 -2.85 -0.16 -6.37
CA LEU A 21 -1.98 1.00 -6.18
C LEU A 21 -2.70 2.35 -6.27
N GLY A 22 -4.00 2.39 -6.59
CA GLY A 22 -4.77 3.65 -6.66
C GLY A 22 -4.24 4.61 -7.74
N LEU A 23 -3.76 4.08 -8.86
CA LEU A 23 -3.15 4.88 -9.93
C LEU A 23 -4.18 5.72 -10.70
N THR A 24 -3.73 6.65 -11.53
CA THR A 24 -4.60 7.52 -12.32
C THR A 24 -5.37 6.77 -13.42
N GLY A 25 -4.89 5.60 -13.81
CA GLY A 25 -5.49 4.75 -14.84
C GLY A 25 -4.75 3.43 -14.97
N TYR A 26 -4.86 2.80 -16.14
CA TYR A 26 -4.21 1.54 -16.45
C TYR A 26 -3.11 1.74 -17.49
N PRO A 27 -1.98 1.02 -17.38
CA PRO A 27 -0.94 1.03 -18.42
C PRO A 27 -1.32 0.20 -19.65
N VAL A 28 -2.51 -0.41 -19.66
CA VAL A 28 -3.05 -1.27 -20.72
C VAL A 28 -4.45 -0.84 -21.12
N PHE A 29 -4.87 -1.15 -22.35
CA PHE A 29 -6.26 -0.96 -22.76
C PHE A 29 -7.19 -1.88 -21.95
N THR A 30 -8.40 -1.41 -21.68
CA THR A 30 -9.41 -2.18 -20.91
C THR A 30 -10.42 -2.91 -21.78
N ARG A 31 -10.36 -2.69 -23.10
CA ARG A 31 -11.12 -3.40 -24.13
C ARG A 31 -10.15 -4.12 -25.07
N LYS A 32 -10.46 -5.38 -25.39
CA LYS A 32 -9.61 -6.21 -26.27
C LYS A 32 -9.50 -5.63 -27.68
N ALA A 33 -10.60 -5.11 -28.26
CA ALA A 33 -10.59 -4.52 -29.59
C ALA A 33 -9.61 -3.33 -29.72
N ASN A 34 -9.48 -2.50 -28.68
CA ASN A 34 -8.49 -1.42 -28.66
C ASN A 34 -7.04 -1.94 -28.68
N THR A 35 -6.75 -3.07 -28.04
CA THR A 35 -5.45 -3.75 -28.15
C THR A 35 -5.21 -4.25 -29.58
N ASP A 36 -6.23 -4.78 -30.26
CA ASP A 36 -6.10 -5.21 -31.66
C ASP A 36 -5.82 -4.05 -32.60
N VAL A 37 -6.56 -2.94 -32.47
CA VAL A 37 -6.30 -1.71 -33.24
C VAL A 37 -4.89 -1.17 -32.97
N SER A 38 -4.46 -1.14 -31.71
CA SER A 38 -3.10 -0.74 -31.35
C SER A 38 -2.04 -1.65 -31.98
N TYR A 39 -2.28 -2.97 -32.00
CA TYR A 39 -1.39 -3.93 -32.65
C TYR A 39 -1.26 -3.63 -34.14
N MET A 40 -2.38 -3.42 -34.85
CA MET A 40 -2.36 -3.13 -36.29
C MET A 40 -1.66 -1.79 -36.59
N ALA A 41 -1.93 -0.74 -35.80
CA ALA A 41 -1.26 0.54 -35.95
C ALA A 41 0.27 0.43 -35.72
N CYS A 42 0.69 -0.33 -34.71
CA CYS A 42 2.10 -0.62 -34.46
C CYS A 42 2.72 -1.46 -35.59
N ALA A 43 1.99 -2.45 -36.12
CA ALA A 43 2.45 -3.27 -37.23
C ALA A 43 2.66 -2.44 -38.49
N LYS A 44 1.71 -1.57 -38.84
CA LYS A 44 1.85 -0.62 -39.95
C LYS A 44 3.08 0.25 -39.80
N LYS A 45 3.33 0.78 -38.59
CA LYS A 45 4.51 1.58 -38.29
C LYS A 45 5.81 0.80 -38.48
N LEU A 46 5.86 -0.45 -38.01
CA LEU A 46 7.04 -1.32 -38.13
C LEU A 46 7.32 -1.73 -39.59
N LEU A 47 6.28 -2.00 -40.38
CA LEU A 47 6.41 -2.28 -41.81
C LEU A 47 6.99 -1.08 -42.58
N GLY A 48 6.69 0.15 -42.15
CA GLY A 48 7.29 1.37 -42.70
C GLY A 48 8.77 1.60 -42.32
N MET A 49 9.39 0.70 -41.55
CA MET A 49 10.75 0.84 -41.01
C MET A 49 11.64 -0.37 -41.32
N THR A 50 11.27 -1.18 -42.33
CA THR A 50 11.95 -2.45 -42.65
C THR A 50 13.38 -2.29 -43.18
N ASP A 51 13.80 -1.07 -43.52
CA ASP A 51 15.18 -0.73 -43.88
C ASP A 51 16.15 -0.82 -42.68
N ARG A 52 15.63 -0.75 -41.45
CA ARG A 52 16.43 -0.69 -40.19
C ARG A 52 15.96 -1.68 -39.13
N ILE A 53 14.68 -2.02 -39.17
CA ILE A 53 14.02 -2.89 -38.22
C ILE A 53 13.57 -4.15 -38.96
N TYR A 54 13.72 -5.30 -38.31
CA TYR A 54 13.14 -6.55 -38.78
C TYR A 54 11.92 -6.88 -37.90
N PRO A 55 10.69 -6.60 -38.35
CA PRO A 55 9.48 -6.85 -37.57
C PRO A 55 9.20 -8.33 -37.40
N GLN A 56 8.79 -8.74 -36.21
CA GLN A 56 8.40 -10.11 -35.88
C GLN A 56 7.00 -10.09 -35.27
N PHE A 57 5.99 -10.47 -36.04
CA PHE A 57 4.59 -10.37 -35.63
C PHE A 57 4.15 -11.65 -34.92
N ALA A 58 4.18 -11.63 -33.58
CA ALA A 58 3.73 -12.74 -32.76
C ALA A 58 2.23 -12.66 -32.49
N THR A 59 1.44 -13.55 -33.11
CA THR A 59 -0.02 -13.61 -32.96
C THR A 59 -0.58 -14.95 -33.41
N HIS A 60 -1.68 -15.39 -32.80
CA HIS A 60 -2.48 -16.53 -33.25
C HIS A 60 -3.85 -16.12 -33.82
N ASN A 61 -4.12 -14.82 -33.89
CA ASN A 61 -5.38 -14.30 -34.42
C ASN A 61 -5.29 -14.15 -35.94
N ALA A 62 -6.12 -14.92 -36.67
CA ALA A 62 -6.07 -14.99 -38.13
C ALA A 62 -6.39 -13.66 -38.81
N HIS A 63 -7.36 -12.89 -38.29
CA HIS A 63 -7.65 -11.54 -38.78
C HIS A 63 -6.42 -10.63 -38.71
N THR A 64 -5.69 -10.67 -37.59
CA THR A 64 -4.46 -9.89 -37.40
C THR A 64 -3.38 -10.29 -38.42
N VAL A 65 -3.25 -11.59 -38.72
CA VAL A 65 -2.33 -12.10 -39.74
C VAL A 65 -2.72 -11.59 -41.13
N ALA A 66 -4.00 -11.69 -41.50
CA ALA A 66 -4.53 -11.21 -42.77
C ALA A 66 -4.32 -9.70 -42.95
N ALA A 67 -4.61 -8.90 -41.91
CA ALA A 67 -4.38 -7.46 -41.93
C ALA A 67 -2.90 -7.11 -42.18
N ILE A 68 -1.96 -7.83 -41.56
CA ILE A 68 -0.52 -7.61 -41.77
C ILE A 68 -0.09 -7.99 -43.17
N LEU A 69 -0.56 -9.12 -43.70
CA LEU A 69 -0.31 -9.54 -45.08
C LEU A 69 -0.80 -8.48 -46.07
N SER A 70 -1.98 -7.90 -45.82
CA SER A 70 -2.53 -6.82 -46.63
C SER A 70 -1.73 -5.52 -46.50
N MET A 71 -1.17 -5.21 -45.32
CA MET A 71 -0.37 -4.00 -45.08
C MET A 71 1.07 -4.09 -45.60
N ALA A 72 1.62 -5.30 -45.75
CA ALA A 72 3.02 -5.54 -46.10
C ALA A 72 3.28 -5.62 -47.62
N ASP A 73 2.29 -5.26 -48.45
CA ASP A 73 2.30 -5.38 -49.92
C ASP A 73 2.85 -6.75 -50.37
N ASN A 74 3.87 -6.78 -51.25
CA ASN A 74 4.51 -8.03 -51.71
C ASN A 74 5.83 -8.37 -50.99
N ASN A 75 6.24 -7.60 -49.98
CA ASN A 75 7.58 -7.74 -49.39
C ASN A 75 7.60 -8.72 -48.21
N ARG A 76 7.39 -10.02 -48.49
CA ARG A 76 7.32 -11.07 -47.46
C ARG A 76 8.67 -11.38 -46.79
N ASP A 77 9.78 -10.96 -47.38
CA ASP A 77 11.14 -11.17 -46.83
C ASP A 77 11.55 -10.11 -45.80
N SER A 78 10.80 -9.02 -45.70
CA SER A 78 11.07 -7.91 -44.78
C SER A 78 10.63 -8.15 -43.33
N PHE A 79 9.85 -9.21 -43.07
CA PHE A 79 9.34 -9.54 -41.74
C PHE A 79 9.25 -11.07 -41.53
N GLU A 80 8.86 -11.48 -40.32
CA GLU A 80 8.39 -12.84 -40.03
C GLU A 80 7.17 -12.81 -39.11
N PHE A 81 6.37 -13.87 -39.18
CA PHE A 81 5.40 -14.19 -38.14
C PHE A 81 6.06 -15.00 -37.02
N GLN A 82 5.40 -15.03 -35.86
CA GLN A 82 5.79 -15.93 -34.77
C GLN A 82 4.59 -16.55 -34.10
N ARG A 83 4.78 -17.77 -33.61
CA ARG A 83 3.79 -18.53 -32.84
C ARG A 83 4.42 -19.21 -31.64
N LEU A 84 3.58 -19.76 -30.78
CA LEU A 84 4.00 -20.60 -29.67
C LEU A 84 4.05 -22.06 -30.11
N HIS A 85 5.00 -22.83 -29.55
CA HIS A 85 4.98 -24.27 -29.71
C HIS A 85 3.67 -24.86 -29.13
N GLY A 86 3.08 -25.83 -29.83
CA GLY A 86 1.78 -26.41 -29.47
C GLY A 86 0.55 -25.55 -29.81
N MET A 87 0.71 -24.35 -30.38
CA MET A 87 -0.42 -23.46 -30.70
C MET A 87 -0.26 -22.76 -32.06
N GLY A 88 -1.38 -22.54 -32.75
CA GLY A 88 -1.44 -21.82 -34.04
C GLY A 88 -0.66 -22.48 -35.19
N GLU A 89 -0.41 -23.78 -35.10
CA GLU A 89 0.33 -24.52 -36.13
C GLU A 89 -0.42 -24.54 -37.46
N ALA A 90 -1.72 -24.90 -37.42
CA ALA A 90 -2.56 -24.93 -38.61
C ALA A 90 -2.63 -23.57 -39.31
N LEU A 91 -2.82 -22.49 -38.55
CA LEU A 91 -2.85 -21.11 -39.07
C LEU A 91 -1.55 -20.77 -39.80
N HIS A 92 -0.41 -20.88 -39.11
CA HIS A 92 0.87 -20.42 -39.65
C HIS A 92 1.44 -21.34 -40.73
N GLU A 93 1.14 -22.64 -40.72
CA GLU A 93 1.52 -23.53 -41.82
C GLU A 93 0.69 -23.24 -43.08
N THR A 94 -0.60 -22.92 -42.92
CA THR A 94 -1.45 -22.47 -44.04
C THR A 94 -0.89 -21.20 -44.65
N VAL A 95 -0.62 -20.18 -43.82
CA VAL A 95 -0.10 -18.88 -44.26
C VAL A 95 1.32 -18.99 -44.86
N ARG A 96 2.17 -19.88 -44.35
CA ARG A 96 3.48 -20.17 -44.94
C ARG A 96 3.34 -20.76 -46.34
N ARG A 97 2.43 -21.72 -46.54
CA ARG A 97 2.23 -22.40 -47.83
C ARG A 97 1.58 -21.48 -48.87
N SER A 98 0.60 -20.66 -48.47
CA SER A 98 -0.15 -19.81 -49.40
C SER A 98 0.56 -18.49 -49.71
N GLU A 99 1.23 -17.87 -48.72
CA GLU A 99 1.79 -16.51 -48.84
C GLU A 99 3.32 -16.46 -48.85
N GLY A 100 4.01 -17.60 -48.73
CA GLY A 100 5.47 -17.67 -48.73
C GLY A 100 6.15 -17.00 -47.52
N THR A 101 5.41 -16.77 -46.43
CA THR A 101 5.95 -16.11 -45.23
C THR A 101 6.81 -17.05 -44.37
N ARG A 102 7.61 -16.47 -43.48
CA ARG A 102 8.37 -17.21 -42.46
C ARG A 102 7.64 -17.15 -41.12
N CYS A 103 7.64 -18.25 -40.37
CA CYS A 103 7.12 -18.30 -39.02
C CYS A 103 8.16 -18.89 -38.05
N ARG A 104 8.57 -18.12 -37.04
CA ARG A 104 9.44 -18.60 -35.95
C ARG A 104 8.61 -19.14 -34.78
N ILE A 105 8.99 -20.30 -34.27
CA ILE A 105 8.31 -20.93 -33.13
C ILE A 105 9.02 -20.52 -31.84
N TYR A 106 8.28 -19.93 -30.90
CA TYR A 106 8.72 -19.76 -29.52
C TYR A 106 8.46 -21.06 -28.75
N ALA A 107 9.53 -21.80 -28.46
CA ALA A 107 9.49 -23.09 -27.80
C ALA A 107 9.96 -22.96 -26.33
N PRO A 108 9.06 -23.12 -25.35
CA PRO A 108 9.45 -23.22 -23.94
C PRO A 108 10.29 -24.48 -23.73
N VAL A 109 11.46 -24.35 -23.09
CA VAL A 109 12.34 -25.47 -22.74
C VAL A 109 12.77 -25.29 -21.29
N GLY A 110 12.52 -26.30 -20.45
CA GLY A 110 12.83 -26.24 -19.02
C GLY A 110 12.44 -27.52 -18.31
N ALA A 111 12.76 -27.62 -17.02
CA ALA A 111 12.34 -28.73 -16.18
C ALA A 111 10.82 -28.69 -15.95
N HIS A 112 10.20 -29.86 -15.73
CA HIS A 112 8.75 -29.94 -15.48
C HIS A 112 8.29 -29.04 -14.32
N SER A 113 9.08 -28.94 -13.25
CA SER A 113 8.78 -28.11 -12.07
C SER A 113 8.58 -26.63 -12.41
N ASP A 114 9.33 -26.12 -13.38
CA ASP A 114 9.39 -24.68 -13.67
C ASP A 114 8.36 -24.32 -14.76
N LEU A 115 8.01 -25.30 -15.61
CA LEU A 115 7.02 -25.14 -16.67
C LEU A 115 5.58 -25.11 -16.13
N LEU A 116 5.29 -25.68 -14.95
CA LEU A 116 3.94 -25.66 -14.38
C LEU A 116 3.45 -24.25 -14.03
N ALA A 117 4.28 -23.44 -13.37
CA ALA A 117 3.97 -22.04 -13.07
C ALA A 117 3.76 -21.22 -14.35
N TYR A 118 4.53 -21.56 -15.39
CA TYR A 118 4.39 -20.98 -16.72
C TYR A 118 3.11 -21.43 -17.45
N LEU A 119 2.68 -22.68 -17.26
CA LEU A 119 1.53 -23.28 -17.92
C LEU A 119 0.22 -22.63 -17.54
N VAL A 120 0.00 -22.32 -16.24
CA VAL A 120 -1.23 -21.64 -15.78
C VAL A 120 -1.45 -20.33 -16.54
N ARG A 121 -0.40 -19.49 -16.63
CA ARG A 121 -0.46 -18.24 -17.39
C ARG A 121 -0.73 -18.49 -18.88
N ARG A 122 -0.16 -19.55 -19.44
CA ARG A 122 -0.33 -19.89 -20.85
C ARG A 122 -1.74 -20.39 -21.19
N LEU A 123 -2.37 -21.09 -20.25
CA LEU A 123 -3.77 -21.47 -20.32
C LEU A 123 -4.67 -20.23 -20.26
N LEU A 124 -4.39 -19.27 -19.36
CA LEU A 124 -5.16 -18.03 -19.27
C LEU A 124 -5.07 -17.18 -20.55
N GLU A 125 -3.88 -17.06 -21.15
CA GLU A 125 -3.65 -16.25 -22.37
C GLU A 125 -4.53 -16.69 -23.54
N ASN A 126 -4.80 -18.00 -23.67
CA ASN A 126 -5.50 -18.55 -24.83
C ASN A 126 -6.88 -19.14 -24.50
N GLY A 127 -7.17 -19.39 -23.24
CA GLY A 127 -8.44 -19.95 -22.74
C GLY A 127 -9.42 -18.92 -22.20
N ALA A 128 -9.06 -17.63 -22.15
CA ALA A 128 -10.04 -16.57 -21.83
C ALA A 128 -11.14 -16.51 -22.91
N ASN A 129 -12.39 -16.25 -22.53
CA ASN A 129 -13.54 -16.19 -23.47
C ASN A 129 -13.33 -15.21 -24.64
N SER A 130 -12.53 -14.16 -24.44
CA SER A 130 -12.20 -13.17 -25.48
C SER A 130 -11.00 -13.56 -26.36
N SER A 131 -10.40 -14.73 -26.13
CA SER A 131 -9.28 -15.27 -26.92
C SER A 131 -9.80 -15.80 -28.25
N PHE A 132 -9.09 -15.46 -29.33
CA PHE A 132 -9.38 -16.00 -30.67
C PHE A 132 -9.32 -17.53 -30.69
N VAL A 133 -8.39 -18.14 -29.94
CA VAL A 133 -8.23 -19.60 -29.92
C VAL A 133 -9.44 -20.27 -29.27
N HIS A 134 -10.01 -19.67 -28.22
CA HIS A 134 -11.22 -20.16 -27.57
C HIS A 134 -12.44 -20.00 -28.49
N GLN A 135 -12.59 -18.83 -29.11
CA GLN A 135 -13.71 -18.55 -30.04
C GLN A 135 -13.71 -19.48 -31.26
N LEU A 136 -12.53 -19.85 -31.77
CA LEU A 136 -12.43 -20.77 -32.91
C LEU A 136 -12.91 -22.20 -32.59
N THR A 137 -12.85 -22.60 -31.32
CA THR A 137 -13.32 -23.92 -30.87
C THR A 137 -14.76 -23.89 -30.34
N ASP A 138 -15.38 -22.71 -30.32
CA ASP A 138 -16.74 -22.50 -29.83
C ASP A 138 -17.71 -22.58 -31.03
N GLU A 139 -18.51 -23.65 -31.10
CA GLU A 139 -19.44 -23.88 -32.21
C GLU A 139 -20.58 -22.85 -32.27
N ASP A 140 -20.79 -22.08 -31.20
CA ASP A 140 -21.80 -21.01 -31.14
C ASP A 140 -21.30 -19.67 -31.72
N VAL A 141 -20.04 -19.56 -32.15
CA VAL A 141 -19.46 -18.34 -32.71
C VAL A 141 -19.31 -18.44 -34.23
N GLU A 142 -20.04 -17.58 -34.95
CA GLU A 142 -20.00 -17.55 -36.41
C GLU A 142 -18.62 -17.06 -36.94
N PRO A 143 -18.11 -17.62 -38.06
CA PRO A 143 -16.84 -17.19 -38.65
C PRO A 143 -16.76 -15.70 -38.96
N GLU A 144 -17.88 -15.07 -39.35
CA GLU A 144 -18.00 -13.65 -39.63
C GLU A 144 -17.74 -12.79 -38.39
N ASP A 145 -18.12 -13.27 -37.20
CA ASP A 145 -17.86 -12.57 -35.95
C ASP A 145 -16.38 -12.63 -35.57
N ILE A 146 -15.72 -13.76 -35.86
CA ILE A 146 -14.28 -13.94 -35.65
C ILE A 146 -13.45 -13.08 -36.64
N ALA A 147 -13.96 -12.91 -37.86
CA ALA A 147 -13.34 -12.16 -38.94
C ALA A 147 -13.67 -10.65 -38.92
N ARG A 148 -14.49 -10.18 -37.98
CA ARG A 148 -14.91 -8.77 -37.89
C ARG A 148 -13.73 -7.82 -37.70
N ASP A 149 -13.75 -6.68 -38.39
CA ASP A 149 -12.71 -5.65 -38.26
C ASP A 149 -12.75 -5.04 -36.84
N PRO A 150 -11.64 -5.10 -36.07
CA PRO A 150 -11.57 -4.45 -34.78
C PRO A 150 -11.69 -2.91 -34.86
N LEU A 151 -11.45 -2.27 -36.00
CA LEU A 151 -11.70 -0.84 -36.20
C LEU A 151 -13.20 -0.52 -36.13
N GLU A 152 -14.02 -1.22 -36.92
CA GLU A 152 -15.49 -1.09 -36.87
C GLU A 152 -16.04 -1.43 -35.47
N THR A 153 -15.43 -2.42 -34.82
CA THR A 153 -15.77 -2.79 -33.44
C THR A 153 -15.47 -1.64 -32.46
N VAL A 154 -14.33 -0.97 -32.59
CA VAL A 154 -13.99 0.18 -31.73
C VAL A 154 -14.90 1.38 -32.03
N GLU A 155 -15.19 1.65 -33.30
CA GLU A 155 -16.07 2.75 -33.71
C GLU A 155 -17.49 2.58 -33.15
N SER A 156 -18.00 1.34 -33.12
CA SER A 156 -19.32 1.04 -32.56
C SER A 156 -19.37 1.01 -31.02
N GLN A 157 -18.26 0.69 -30.34
CA GLN A 157 -18.20 0.57 -28.88
C GLN A 157 -18.04 1.90 -28.13
N GLY A 158 -17.72 2.99 -28.84
CA GLY A 158 -17.55 4.31 -28.25
C GLY A 158 -16.23 4.45 -27.47
N PRO A 159 -16.22 4.94 -26.21
CA PRO A 159 -14.99 5.20 -25.47
C PRO A 159 -14.09 3.95 -25.31
N ALA A 160 -12.78 4.15 -25.46
CA ALA A 160 -11.77 3.09 -25.31
C ALA A 160 -11.77 2.42 -23.91
N ALA A 161 -12.29 3.11 -22.89
CA ALA A 161 -12.45 2.56 -21.56
C ALA A 161 -13.63 1.58 -21.50
N ASN A 162 -13.40 0.40 -20.92
CA ASN A 162 -14.46 -0.57 -20.64
C ASN A 162 -15.30 -0.13 -19.43
N PRO A 163 -16.62 0.09 -19.57
CA PRO A 163 -17.48 0.53 -18.46
C PRO A 163 -17.62 -0.51 -17.35
N ALA A 164 -17.38 -1.79 -17.64
CA ALA A 164 -17.40 -2.86 -16.63
C ALA A 164 -16.14 -2.90 -15.76
N ILE A 165 -15.08 -2.15 -16.12
CA ILE A 165 -13.83 -2.09 -15.37
C ILE A 165 -13.74 -0.72 -14.70
N ALA A 166 -14.09 -0.69 -13.41
CA ALA A 166 -14.04 0.53 -12.61
C ALA A 166 -12.61 1.07 -12.53
N ARG A 167 -12.42 2.36 -12.84
CA ARG A 167 -11.13 3.05 -12.67
C ARG A 167 -10.63 2.91 -11.23
N PRO A 168 -9.30 2.93 -10.98
CA PRO A 168 -8.77 2.78 -9.63
C PRO A 168 -9.37 3.74 -8.59
N SER A 169 -9.65 4.99 -8.98
CA SER A 169 -10.27 6.00 -8.12
C SER A 169 -11.74 5.72 -7.78
N GLN A 170 -12.42 4.84 -8.53
CA GLN A 170 -13.85 4.55 -8.47
C GLN A 170 -14.15 3.09 -8.10
N ILE A 171 -13.16 2.34 -7.61
CA ILE A 171 -13.33 0.90 -7.30
C ILE A 171 -14.40 0.62 -6.23
N PHE A 172 -14.72 1.61 -5.39
CA PHE A 172 -15.78 1.51 -4.37
C PHE A 172 -17.14 2.07 -4.85
N GLY A 173 -17.30 2.30 -6.16
CA GLY A 173 -18.54 2.79 -6.75
C GLY A 173 -18.91 4.21 -6.32
N ALA A 174 -20.21 4.47 -6.21
CA ALA A 174 -20.75 5.78 -5.83
C ALA A 174 -20.60 6.10 -4.33
N GLY A 175 -20.27 5.10 -3.49
CA GLY A 175 -20.18 5.26 -2.04
C GLY A 175 -19.01 6.18 -1.64
N ARG A 176 -17.80 5.89 -2.13
CA ARG A 176 -16.62 6.72 -1.87
C ARG A 176 -15.58 6.66 -2.98
N ARG A 177 -14.78 7.72 -3.07
CA ARG A 177 -13.57 7.74 -3.90
C ARG A 177 -12.43 6.99 -3.20
N ASN A 178 -11.68 6.20 -3.95
CA ASN A 178 -10.43 5.57 -3.46
C ASN A 178 -9.33 6.63 -3.29
N SER A 179 -8.42 6.40 -2.34
CA SER A 179 -7.21 7.20 -2.18
C SER A 179 -6.32 7.20 -3.44
N LYS A 180 -5.71 8.33 -3.75
CA LYS A 180 -4.72 8.47 -4.82
C LYS A 180 -3.40 7.81 -4.40
N GLY A 181 -2.86 6.93 -5.24
CA GLY A 181 -1.50 6.43 -5.09
C GLY A 181 -0.51 6.99 -6.10
N PHE A 182 0.71 6.47 -6.01
CA PHE A 182 1.88 6.93 -6.75
C PHE A 182 2.64 5.71 -7.26
N ASP A 183 2.88 5.64 -8.57
CA ASP A 183 3.73 4.59 -9.13
C ASP A 183 5.20 4.97 -8.93
N ILE A 184 5.80 4.52 -7.84
CA ILE A 184 7.20 4.76 -7.51
C ILE A 184 8.18 3.96 -8.41
N THR A 185 7.66 3.11 -9.31
CA THR A 185 8.46 2.41 -10.33
C THR A 185 8.49 3.17 -11.66
N ASP A 186 7.59 4.13 -11.87
CA ASP A 186 7.65 5.06 -13.00
C ASP A 186 8.70 6.14 -12.73
N THR A 187 9.69 6.25 -13.62
CA THR A 187 10.84 7.15 -13.42
C THR A 187 10.45 8.62 -13.45
N VAL A 188 9.39 8.98 -14.19
CA VAL A 188 8.88 10.35 -14.24
C VAL A 188 8.21 10.71 -12.92
N THR A 189 7.33 9.83 -12.42
CA THR A 189 6.66 9.98 -11.13
C THR A 189 7.68 10.03 -9.98
N LEU A 190 8.65 9.11 -9.95
CA LEU A 190 9.69 9.07 -8.93
C LEU A 190 10.54 10.34 -8.93
N ALA A 191 11.00 10.80 -10.10
CA ALA A 191 11.78 12.03 -10.20
C ALA A 191 10.99 13.26 -9.71
N ALA A 192 9.69 13.33 -9.98
CA ALA A 192 8.83 14.40 -9.49
C ALA A 192 8.68 14.35 -7.95
N ILE A 193 8.51 13.14 -7.39
CA ILE A 193 8.44 12.93 -5.94
C ILE A 193 9.76 13.34 -5.28
N ASP A 194 10.91 12.88 -5.78
CA ASP A 194 12.21 13.17 -5.19
C ASP A 194 12.55 14.66 -5.26
N LYS A 195 12.24 15.32 -6.38
CA LYS A 195 12.37 16.78 -6.49
C LYS A 195 11.54 17.51 -5.44
N ALA A 196 10.31 17.08 -5.20
CA ALA A 196 9.43 17.71 -4.22
C ALA A 196 9.85 17.37 -2.77
N ARG A 197 10.29 16.14 -2.50
CA ARG A 197 10.81 15.70 -1.19
C ARG A 197 12.11 16.40 -0.81
N ALA A 198 12.92 16.83 -1.78
CA ALA A 198 14.17 17.54 -1.52
C ALA A 198 13.97 18.83 -0.69
N ALA A 199 12.82 19.50 -0.82
CA ALA A 199 12.47 20.67 0.00
C ALA A 199 12.32 20.36 1.50
N PHE A 200 12.20 19.07 1.84
CA PHE A 200 12.03 18.54 3.18
C PHE A 200 13.23 17.71 3.65
N ALA A 201 14.39 17.79 3.00
CA ALA A 201 15.59 17.04 3.38
C ALA A 201 16.45 17.74 4.45
N GLY A 202 16.27 19.05 4.65
CA GLY A 202 17.07 19.84 5.59
C GLY A 202 16.81 19.48 7.07
N PRO A 203 17.80 19.66 7.97
CA PRO A 203 17.63 19.42 9.40
C PRO A 203 16.66 20.44 10.04
N ASP A 204 16.14 20.08 11.22
CA ASP A 204 15.31 20.90 12.10
C ASP A 204 14.17 21.64 11.38
N ARG A 205 13.44 20.89 10.56
CA ARG A 205 12.45 21.45 9.62
C ARG A 205 11.09 21.67 10.27
N TRP A 206 10.65 20.73 11.12
CA TRP A 206 9.31 20.73 11.69
C TRP A 206 9.32 21.06 13.19
N HIS A 207 8.31 21.78 13.65
CA HIS A 207 8.23 22.25 15.03
C HIS A 207 6.83 21.98 15.58
N ALA A 208 6.67 20.84 16.26
CA ALA A 208 5.42 20.49 16.88
C ALA A 208 5.27 21.16 18.26
N LYS A 209 4.05 21.51 18.60
CA LYS A 209 3.67 22.03 19.93
C LYS A 209 2.24 21.58 20.25
N PRO A 210 1.78 21.70 21.51
CA PRO A 210 0.39 21.46 21.81
C PRO A 210 -0.50 22.38 20.97
N ILE A 211 -1.54 21.81 20.37
CA ILE A 211 -2.54 22.57 19.63
C ILE A 211 -3.79 22.63 20.50
N THR A 212 -3.86 23.65 21.35
CA THR A 212 -4.93 23.87 22.34
C THR A 212 -4.87 25.32 22.83
N ARG A 213 -6.01 25.86 23.30
CA ARG A 213 -6.06 27.15 24.02
C ARG A 213 -5.55 27.05 25.46
N ALA A 214 -5.32 25.84 25.97
CA ALA A 214 -4.79 25.64 27.32
C ALA A 214 -3.37 26.21 27.43
N ALA A 215 -3.17 27.21 28.30
CA ALA A 215 -1.89 27.90 28.42
C ALA A 215 -0.80 27.02 29.04
N GLY A 216 0.39 27.03 28.41
CA GLY A 216 1.59 26.36 28.90
C GLY A 216 2.35 25.67 27.77
N TYR A 217 3.61 25.33 28.06
CA TYR A 217 4.39 24.38 27.29
C TYR A 217 5.17 23.53 28.28
N GLY A 218 5.26 22.24 27.98
CA GLY A 218 6.06 21.29 28.72
C GLY A 218 7.51 21.31 28.26
N LYS A 219 8.19 20.19 28.46
CA LYS A 219 9.58 20.00 28.02
C LYS A 219 9.65 20.08 26.49
N GLN A 220 10.71 20.72 26.00
CA GLN A 220 11.06 20.69 24.59
C GLN A 220 12.12 19.62 24.37
N ARG A 221 12.01 18.85 23.29
CA ARG A 221 13.03 17.87 22.89
C ARG A 221 13.15 17.73 21.37
N PRO A 222 14.35 17.40 20.88
CA PRO A 222 14.53 17.11 19.46
C PRO A 222 13.85 15.79 19.07
N ILE A 223 13.40 15.73 17.83
CA ILE A 223 12.99 14.52 17.12
C ILE A 223 14.09 14.20 16.12
N VAL A 224 14.71 13.04 16.26
CA VAL A 224 15.86 12.62 15.45
C VAL A 224 15.45 11.58 14.42
N ASN A 225 16.20 11.52 13.32
CA ASN A 225 15.96 10.54 12.28
C ASN A 225 16.44 9.15 12.77
N PRO A 226 15.58 8.12 12.84
CA PRO A 226 16.00 6.82 13.34
C PRO A 226 17.08 6.16 12.47
N ALA A 227 17.12 6.47 11.17
CA ALA A 227 18.17 5.97 10.27
C ALA A 227 19.49 6.72 10.44
N LYS A 228 19.44 7.97 10.93
CA LYS A 228 20.59 8.86 11.13
C LYS A 228 20.41 9.70 12.40
N PRO A 229 20.65 9.15 13.60
CA PRO A 229 20.35 9.83 14.87
C PRO A 229 21.10 11.15 15.10
N SER A 230 22.17 11.42 14.33
CA SER A 230 22.85 12.72 14.31
C SER A 230 22.05 13.83 13.61
N GLU A 231 21.01 13.46 12.84
CA GLU A 231 20.14 14.38 12.11
C GLU A 231 18.88 14.68 12.95
N VAL A 232 18.76 15.92 13.40
CA VAL A 232 17.51 16.42 13.98
C VAL A 232 16.53 16.70 12.84
N VAL A 233 15.39 16.03 12.86
CA VAL A 233 14.29 16.17 11.89
C VAL A 233 13.49 17.43 12.21
N GLY A 234 13.31 17.69 13.50
CA GLY A 234 12.53 18.79 14.04
C GLY A 234 12.54 18.77 15.56
N THR A 235 11.66 19.56 16.15
CA THR A 235 11.57 19.72 17.59
C THR A 235 10.11 19.63 18.04
N VAL A 236 9.85 18.98 19.18
CA VAL A 236 8.52 18.96 19.81
C VAL A 236 8.58 19.70 21.14
N SER A 237 7.59 20.58 21.37
CA SER A 237 7.22 21.03 22.71
C SER A 237 6.08 20.14 23.21
N GLU A 238 6.29 19.47 24.32
CA GLU A 238 5.27 18.60 24.92
C GLU A 238 4.20 19.44 25.64
N ALA A 239 3.05 18.84 25.91
CA ALA A 239 2.04 19.42 26.78
C ALA A 239 2.52 19.32 28.24
N ALA A 240 2.38 20.42 28.98
CA ALA A 240 2.57 20.38 30.42
C ALA A 240 1.39 19.65 31.08
N ALA A 241 1.65 18.88 32.14
CA ALA A 241 0.59 18.17 32.88
C ALA A 241 -0.58 19.08 33.30
N LYS A 242 -0.30 20.34 33.67
CA LYS A 242 -1.32 21.35 34.02
C LYS A 242 -2.25 21.75 32.87
N GLN A 243 -1.84 21.53 31.62
CA GLN A 243 -2.68 21.82 30.44
C GLN A 243 -3.76 20.76 30.25
N VAL A 244 -3.53 19.52 30.68
CA VAL A 244 -4.41 18.39 30.40
C VAL A 244 -5.84 18.64 30.88
N ALA A 245 -6.03 18.95 32.16
CA ALA A 245 -7.36 19.19 32.73
C ALA A 245 -8.09 20.39 32.07
N THR A 246 -7.34 21.38 31.59
CA THR A 246 -7.87 22.56 30.89
C THR A 246 -8.29 22.19 29.46
N ALA A 247 -7.48 21.40 28.76
CA ALA A 247 -7.80 20.91 27.42
C ALA A 247 -9.03 20.01 27.43
N VAL A 248 -9.14 19.10 28.41
CA VAL A 248 -10.34 18.26 28.61
C VAL A 248 -11.57 19.12 28.84
N ARG A 249 -11.48 20.16 29.69
CA ARG A 249 -12.60 21.09 29.91
C ARG A 249 -13.08 21.72 28.61
N PHE A 250 -12.16 22.24 27.79
CA PHE A 250 -12.54 22.88 26.51
C PHE A 250 -13.15 21.89 25.52
N ALA A 251 -12.66 20.65 25.46
CA ALA A 251 -13.25 19.61 24.60
C ALA A 251 -14.69 19.31 25.03
N VAL A 252 -14.91 19.10 26.33
CA VAL A 252 -16.24 18.83 26.92
C VAL A 252 -17.20 19.99 26.67
N GLU A 253 -16.75 21.24 26.83
CA GLU A 253 -17.56 22.44 26.57
C GLU A 253 -17.92 22.61 25.08
N ALA A 254 -17.00 22.25 24.17
CA ALA A 254 -17.19 22.40 22.73
C ALA A 254 -18.05 21.28 22.11
N GLN A 255 -18.03 20.08 22.69
CA GLN A 255 -18.65 18.89 22.11
C GLN A 255 -20.16 19.03 21.82
N PRO A 256 -21.00 19.62 22.69
CA PRO A 256 -22.44 19.72 22.40
C PRO A 256 -22.75 20.55 21.15
N ALA A 257 -21.98 21.59 20.87
CA ALA A 257 -22.15 22.39 19.65
C ALA A 257 -21.71 21.60 18.41
N TRP A 258 -20.66 20.78 18.54
CA TRP A 258 -20.19 19.91 17.47
C TRP A 258 -21.17 18.78 17.14
N ALA A 259 -21.74 18.12 18.15
CA ALA A 259 -22.77 17.09 17.96
C ALA A 259 -24.04 17.63 17.29
N LYS A 260 -24.42 18.89 17.58
CA LYS A 260 -25.56 19.55 16.93
C LYS A 260 -25.33 19.87 15.45
N ARG A 261 -24.07 19.92 15.00
CA ARG A 261 -23.75 20.17 13.60
C ARG A 261 -24.21 18.97 12.76
N PRO A 262 -24.91 19.15 11.62
CA PRO A 262 -25.40 18.02 10.82
C PRO A 262 -24.30 17.05 10.40
N VAL A 263 -24.59 15.74 10.44
CA VAL A 263 -23.64 14.67 10.06
C VAL A 263 -23.01 14.90 8.69
N ALA A 264 -23.81 15.36 7.72
CA ALA A 264 -23.35 15.65 6.37
C ALA A 264 -22.27 16.74 6.33
N GLU A 265 -22.35 17.75 7.20
CA GLU A 265 -21.32 18.79 7.30
C GLU A 265 -20.04 18.28 7.95
N ARG A 266 -20.16 17.43 8.98
CA ARG A 266 -19.00 16.79 9.62
C ARG A 266 -18.30 15.85 8.64
N ALA A 267 -19.06 15.04 7.90
CA ALA A 267 -18.55 14.19 6.82
C ALA A 267 -17.87 15.01 5.71
N ALA A 268 -18.45 16.17 5.33
CA ALA A 268 -17.83 17.06 4.35
C ALA A 268 -16.49 17.64 4.83
N ILE A 269 -16.31 17.90 6.13
CA ILE A 269 -15.03 18.30 6.71
C ILE A 269 -13.99 17.19 6.56
N LEU A 270 -14.34 15.95 6.86
CA LEU A 270 -13.43 14.81 6.70
C LEU A 270 -13.02 14.61 5.24
N ASN A 271 -13.94 14.74 4.30
CA ASN A 271 -13.62 14.67 2.87
C ASN A 271 -12.66 15.81 2.43
N ARG A 272 -12.82 17.03 2.96
CA ARG A 272 -11.84 18.11 2.70
C ARG A 272 -10.49 17.81 3.32
N ALA A 273 -10.43 17.23 4.52
CA ALA A 273 -9.18 16.81 5.14
C ALA A 273 -8.48 15.73 4.29
N ALA A 274 -9.24 14.79 3.73
CA ALA A 274 -8.70 13.78 2.82
C ALA A 274 -8.05 14.41 1.58
N ASP A 275 -8.71 15.41 0.98
CA ASP A 275 -8.15 16.13 -0.17
C ASP A 275 -6.90 16.95 0.22
N LEU A 276 -6.88 17.57 1.40
CA LEU A 276 -5.69 18.26 1.93
C LEU A 276 -4.52 17.29 2.18
N TYR A 277 -4.79 16.07 2.66
CA TYR A 277 -3.77 15.05 2.83
C TYR A 277 -3.18 14.61 1.48
N GLU A 278 -4.01 14.39 0.47
CA GLU A 278 -3.55 14.08 -0.89
C GLU A 278 -2.74 15.25 -1.50
N ALA A 279 -3.13 16.50 -1.23
CA ALA A 279 -2.43 17.70 -1.69
C ALA A 279 -1.06 17.88 -1.02
N ASN A 280 -0.91 17.43 0.24
CA ASN A 280 0.33 17.51 1.02
C ASN A 280 1.09 16.17 1.10
N ALA A 281 0.75 15.18 0.26
CA ALA A 281 1.25 13.81 0.36
C ALA A 281 2.79 13.71 0.40
N VAL A 282 3.50 14.53 -0.38
CA VAL A 282 4.97 14.54 -0.44
C VAL A 282 5.59 14.95 0.90
N GLU A 283 5.01 15.92 1.60
CA GLU A 283 5.46 16.31 2.94
C GLU A 283 5.26 15.16 3.92
N PHE A 284 4.10 14.48 3.85
CA PHE A 284 3.84 13.30 4.65
C PHE A 284 4.79 12.13 4.34
N PHE A 285 5.22 11.94 3.08
CA PHE A 285 6.26 10.96 2.76
C PHE A 285 7.58 11.31 3.42
N ALA A 286 7.96 12.59 3.40
CA ALA A 286 9.19 13.04 4.05
C ALA A 286 9.14 12.87 5.57
N LEU A 287 8.02 13.22 6.21
CA LEU A 287 7.79 13.00 7.64
C LEU A 287 7.79 11.50 7.98
N ALA A 288 7.02 10.67 7.28
CA ALA A 288 6.98 9.22 7.52
C ALA A 288 8.37 8.58 7.40
N THR A 289 9.18 9.01 6.43
CA THR A 289 10.55 8.52 6.27
C THR A 289 11.49 9.05 7.36
N ARG A 290 11.53 10.36 7.58
CA ARG A 290 12.56 10.98 8.44
C ARG A 290 12.22 10.87 9.91
N GLU A 291 10.95 10.96 10.29
CA GLU A 291 10.51 10.84 11.68
C GLU A 291 10.30 9.38 12.10
N ALA A 292 9.63 8.58 11.25
CA ALA A 292 9.22 7.21 11.60
C ALA A 292 10.05 6.10 10.94
N GLY A 293 11.04 6.45 10.11
CA GLY A 293 11.94 5.47 9.48
C GLY A 293 11.31 4.65 8.35
N LYS A 294 10.18 5.10 7.77
CA LYS A 294 9.47 4.34 6.73
C LYS A 294 10.06 4.51 5.34
N SER A 295 10.07 3.41 4.57
CA SER A 295 10.39 3.45 3.14
C SER A 295 9.39 4.35 2.39
N LEU A 296 9.73 4.79 1.17
CA LEU A 296 8.81 5.58 0.35
C LEU A 296 7.50 4.81 0.06
N ALA A 297 7.59 3.51 -0.22
CA ALA A 297 6.42 2.67 -0.44
C ALA A 297 5.48 2.64 0.79
N ASP A 298 6.07 2.51 1.98
CA ASP A 298 5.32 2.53 3.24
C ASP A 298 4.70 3.91 3.52
N GLY A 299 5.41 4.99 3.19
CA GLY A 299 4.89 6.37 3.29
C GLY A 299 3.71 6.61 2.35
N VAL A 300 3.77 6.10 1.11
CA VAL A 300 2.64 6.15 0.16
C VAL A 300 1.44 5.39 0.72
N ALA A 301 1.65 4.17 1.21
CA ALA A 301 0.58 3.35 1.78
C ALA A 301 -0.07 4.02 3.00
N GLU A 302 0.73 4.62 3.87
CA GLU A 302 0.26 5.31 5.08
C GLU A 302 -0.62 6.53 4.76
N VAL A 303 -0.22 7.39 3.83
CA VAL A 303 -1.06 8.53 3.43
C VAL A 303 -2.37 8.04 2.82
N ARG A 304 -2.30 7.01 1.98
CA ARG A 304 -3.49 6.41 1.36
C ARG A 304 -4.46 5.86 2.40
N GLU A 305 -3.96 5.12 3.38
CA GLU A 305 -4.77 4.56 4.45
C GLU A 305 -5.44 5.65 5.30
N ALA A 306 -4.72 6.74 5.63
CA ALA A 306 -5.30 7.88 6.35
C ALA A 306 -6.43 8.57 5.55
N VAL A 307 -6.22 8.76 4.24
CA VAL A 307 -7.23 9.29 3.31
C VAL A 307 -8.43 8.35 3.18
N ASP A 308 -8.19 7.04 3.10
CA ASP A 308 -9.24 6.04 3.04
C ASP A 308 -10.07 6.02 4.33
N PHE A 309 -9.46 6.14 5.52
CA PHE A 309 -10.21 6.28 6.77
C PHE A 309 -11.11 7.53 6.77
N LEU A 310 -10.58 8.68 6.37
CA LEU A 310 -11.35 9.93 6.31
C LEU A 310 -12.56 9.79 5.38
N ARG A 311 -12.36 9.26 4.17
CA ARG A 311 -13.44 9.08 3.18
C ARG A 311 -14.41 7.97 3.59
N TYR A 312 -13.91 6.88 4.15
CA TYR A 312 -14.74 5.77 4.61
C TYR A 312 -15.66 6.20 5.75
N TYR A 313 -15.11 6.79 6.82
CA TYR A 313 -15.92 7.24 7.95
C TYR A 313 -16.86 8.39 7.57
N ALA A 314 -16.47 9.28 6.65
CA ALA A 314 -17.40 10.28 6.11
C ALA A 314 -18.60 9.64 5.39
N THR A 315 -18.39 8.52 4.69
CA THR A 315 -19.43 7.80 3.95
C THR A 315 -20.36 7.04 4.91
N GLU A 316 -19.80 6.37 5.91
CA GLU A 316 -20.56 5.57 6.88
C GLU A 316 -21.25 6.40 7.97
N ALA A 317 -20.88 7.68 8.13
CA ALA A 317 -21.30 8.52 9.24
C ALA A 317 -22.83 8.56 9.44
N ALA A 318 -23.59 8.72 8.36
CA ALA A 318 -25.05 8.80 8.44
C ALA A 318 -25.68 7.48 8.93
N ASN A 319 -25.10 6.34 8.54
CA ASN A 319 -25.54 5.03 9.01
C ASN A 319 -25.16 4.83 10.49
N ALA A 320 -23.95 5.23 10.88
CA ALA A 320 -23.46 5.08 12.25
C ALA A 320 -24.20 5.95 13.27
N GLU A 321 -24.66 7.13 12.87
CA GLU A 321 -25.41 8.07 13.73
C GLU A 321 -26.91 7.77 13.79
N ALA A 322 -27.44 6.96 12.87
CA ALA A 322 -28.86 6.65 12.81
C ALA A 322 -29.34 6.00 14.13
N GLY A 323 -30.11 6.75 14.91
CA GLY A 323 -30.64 6.29 16.20
C GLY A 323 -29.61 6.24 17.33
N THR A 324 -28.43 6.85 17.17
CA THR A 324 -27.39 6.92 18.20
C THR A 324 -27.12 8.36 18.62
N GLN A 325 -26.37 8.55 19.70
CA GLN A 325 -25.93 9.86 20.18
C GLN A 325 -24.42 9.86 20.38
N ALA A 326 -23.79 11.01 20.12
CA ALA A 326 -22.39 11.23 20.45
C ALA A 326 -22.16 11.00 21.95
N ARG A 327 -21.03 10.38 22.30
CA ARG A 327 -20.69 10.04 23.69
C ARG A 327 -20.19 11.26 24.47
N GLY A 328 -19.37 12.10 23.86
CA GLY A 328 -18.76 13.25 24.53
C GLY A 328 -17.32 13.49 24.08
N ALA A 329 -16.43 13.85 25.02
CA ALA A 329 -15.01 14.03 24.74
C ALA A 329 -14.28 12.68 24.71
N ILE A 330 -13.66 12.35 23.58
CA ILE A 330 -12.91 11.11 23.39
C ILE A 330 -11.41 11.41 23.37
N VAL A 331 -10.64 10.64 24.11
CA VAL A 331 -9.17 10.68 24.05
C VAL A 331 -8.70 9.67 23.01
N CYS A 332 -7.96 10.11 22.00
CA CYS A 332 -7.35 9.24 20.98
C CYS A 332 -5.85 9.13 21.26
N ILE A 333 -5.39 7.92 21.58
CA ILE A 333 -3.98 7.61 21.85
C ILE A 333 -3.48 6.66 20.76
N SER A 334 -2.56 7.16 19.93
CA SER A 334 -2.10 6.46 18.73
C SER A 334 -0.66 5.97 18.83
N PRO A 335 -0.28 4.91 18.09
CA PRO A 335 1.06 4.35 18.10
C PRO A 335 1.99 5.08 17.13
N TRP A 336 3.29 4.81 17.23
CA TRP A 336 4.31 5.40 16.37
C TRP A 336 4.50 4.67 15.03
N ASN A 337 3.98 3.45 14.88
CA ASN A 337 4.26 2.61 13.71
C ASN A 337 3.32 2.90 12.52
N PHE A 338 2.18 3.52 12.76
CA PHE A 338 1.29 4.12 11.76
C PHE A 338 0.90 5.52 12.23
N PRO A 339 1.89 6.43 12.30
CA PRO A 339 1.74 7.69 13.01
C PRO A 339 0.81 8.70 12.31
N LEU A 340 0.46 8.47 11.05
CA LEU A 340 -0.57 9.23 10.33
C LEU A 340 -1.85 8.43 10.18
N ALA A 341 -1.78 7.18 9.72
CA ALA A 341 -2.96 6.40 9.33
C ALA A 341 -3.86 6.06 10.53
N ILE A 342 -3.32 5.37 11.54
CA ILE A 342 -4.08 5.00 12.74
C ILE A 342 -4.46 6.24 13.54
N PHE A 343 -3.53 7.19 13.68
CA PHE A 343 -3.81 8.50 14.30
C PHE A 343 -5.04 9.16 13.69
N THR A 344 -5.07 9.29 12.36
CA THR A 344 -6.19 9.91 11.64
C THR A 344 -7.45 9.06 11.74
N GLY A 345 -7.35 7.73 11.64
CA GLY A 345 -8.50 6.83 11.70
C GLY A 345 -9.27 6.93 13.01
N GLN A 346 -8.58 6.87 14.14
CA GLN A 346 -9.19 7.02 15.47
C GLN A 346 -9.91 8.38 15.61
N ILE A 347 -9.24 9.45 15.20
CA ILE A 347 -9.74 10.83 15.31
C ILE A 347 -10.94 11.04 14.38
N ALA A 348 -10.86 10.59 13.13
CA ALA A 348 -11.90 10.76 12.13
C ALA A 348 -13.20 10.07 12.55
N ALA A 349 -13.13 8.83 13.05
CA ALA A 349 -14.30 8.10 13.53
C ALA A 349 -15.00 8.82 14.70
N ALA A 350 -14.22 9.32 15.68
CA ALA A 350 -14.76 10.06 16.81
C ALA A 350 -15.38 11.41 16.39
N LEU A 351 -14.67 12.18 15.57
CA LEU A 351 -15.14 13.49 15.09
C LEU A 351 -16.43 13.38 14.27
N VAL A 352 -16.51 12.44 13.33
CA VAL A 352 -17.66 12.35 12.43
C VAL A 352 -18.93 11.90 13.14
N THR A 353 -18.80 11.14 14.22
CA THR A 353 -19.90 10.71 15.10
C THR A 353 -20.26 11.74 16.19
N GLY A 354 -19.76 12.98 16.05
CA GLY A 354 -20.18 14.12 16.89
C GLY A 354 -19.42 14.27 18.20
N ASN A 355 -18.33 13.54 18.40
CA ASN A 355 -17.48 13.66 19.58
C ASN A 355 -16.42 14.74 19.37
N SER A 356 -16.02 15.43 20.45
CA SER A 356 -14.77 16.20 20.46
C SER A 356 -13.60 15.28 20.77
N VAL A 357 -12.40 15.61 20.29
CA VAL A 357 -11.22 14.75 20.40
C VAL A 357 -10.06 15.48 21.05
N ILE A 358 -9.43 14.79 22.01
CA ILE A 358 -8.09 15.10 22.49
C ILE A 358 -7.14 14.03 21.96
N ALA A 359 -6.29 14.41 21.03
CA ALA A 359 -5.34 13.52 20.37
C ALA A 359 -3.99 13.54 21.08
N LYS A 360 -3.51 12.38 21.52
CA LYS A 360 -2.18 12.16 22.10
C LYS A 360 -1.41 11.20 21.19
N PRO A 361 -0.49 11.70 20.35
CA PRO A 361 0.34 10.82 19.52
C PRO A 361 1.43 10.12 20.34
N ALA A 362 2.03 9.07 19.77
CA ALA A 362 3.23 8.47 20.33
C ALA A 362 4.40 9.46 20.37
N GLU A 363 5.27 9.30 21.37
CA GLU A 363 6.38 10.21 21.66
C GLU A 363 7.40 10.26 20.52
N GLN A 364 7.53 9.18 19.78
CA GLN A 364 8.48 9.06 18.68
C GLN A 364 8.03 9.82 17.43
N THR A 365 6.72 10.10 17.28
CA THR A 365 6.15 10.62 16.01
C THR A 365 5.20 11.83 16.16
N PRO A 366 5.55 12.86 16.94
CA PRO A 366 4.66 14.01 17.16
C PRO A 366 4.57 14.99 15.99
N LEU A 367 5.55 15.07 15.09
CA LEU A 367 5.62 16.05 14.01
C LEU A 367 4.58 15.75 12.92
N ILE A 368 4.47 14.49 12.51
CA ILE A 368 3.46 14.07 11.54
C ILE A 368 2.03 14.19 12.09
N ALA A 369 1.83 13.88 13.36
CA ALA A 369 0.56 14.08 14.06
C ALA A 369 0.20 15.57 14.18
N PHE A 370 1.19 16.43 14.43
CA PHE A 370 1.00 17.87 14.43
C PHE A 370 0.53 18.39 13.07
N ARG A 371 1.22 17.99 11.99
CA ARG A 371 0.84 18.39 10.62
C ARG A 371 -0.56 17.89 10.24
N ALA A 372 -0.92 16.67 10.66
CA ALA A 372 -2.26 16.11 10.48
C ALA A 372 -3.35 16.98 11.14
N VAL A 373 -3.15 17.41 12.39
CA VAL A 373 -4.14 18.25 13.09
C VAL A 373 -4.23 19.66 12.51
N GLU A 374 -3.13 20.24 12.02
CA GLU A 374 -3.18 21.50 11.26
C GLU A 374 -4.12 21.40 10.05
N LEU A 375 -3.98 20.32 9.26
CA LEU A 375 -4.82 20.10 8.08
C LEU A 375 -6.27 19.77 8.43
N LEU A 376 -6.53 19.07 9.55
CA LEU A 376 -7.89 18.86 10.05
C LEU A 376 -8.57 20.18 10.44
N ARG A 377 -7.82 21.10 11.07
CA ARG A 377 -8.33 22.44 11.39
C ARG A 377 -8.56 23.27 10.13
N GLU A 378 -7.63 23.22 9.18
CA GLU A 378 -7.78 23.86 7.86
C GLU A 378 -9.01 23.35 7.11
N ALA A 379 -9.31 22.04 7.20
CA ALA A 379 -10.52 21.45 6.62
C ALA A 379 -11.83 21.95 7.27
N GLY A 380 -11.75 22.52 8.48
CA GLY A 380 -12.87 23.14 9.19
C GLY A 380 -13.29 22.44 10.49
N VAL A 381 -12.47 21.56 11.07
CA VAL A 381 -12.70 21.08 12.44
C VAL A 381 -12.40 22.23 13.43
N PRO A 382 -13.34 22.63 14.30
CA PRO A 382 -13.12 23.73 15.23
C PRO A 382 -11.99 23.46 16.23
N GLU A 383 -11.34 24.54 16.69
CA GLU A 383 -10.15 24.46 17.56
C GLU A 383 -10.35 23.64 18.83
N ASP A 384 -11.43 23.85 19.58
CA ASP A 384 -11.65 23.11 20.83
C ASP A 384 -12.25 21.71 20.60
N VAL A 385 -12.74 21.45 19.38
CA VAL A 385 -13.25 20.13 18.97
C VAL A 385 -12.11 19.17 18.63
N ILE A 386 -10.98 19.66 18.12
CA ILE A 386 -9.76 18.87 17.96
C ILE A 386 -8.56 19.54 18.62
N GLN A 387 -8.04 18.90 19.66
CA GLN A 387 -6.84 19.35 20.37
C GLN A 387 -5.74 18.30 20.26
N LEU A 388 -4.49 18.75 20.12
CA LEU A 388 -3.31 17.89 20.11
C LEU A 388 -2.49 18.14 21.37
N LEU A 389 -2.21 17.08 22.13
CA LEU A 389 -1.35 17.10 23.30
C LEU A 389 -0.18 16.12 23.12
N PRO A 390 0.93 16.54 22.47
CA PRO A 390 2.15 15.73 22.43
C PRO A 390 2.72 15.56 23.83
N GLY A 391 3.35 14.43 24.13
CA GLY A 391 4.00 14.17 25.42
C GLY A 391 4.09 12.69 25.71
N ASP A 392 4.56 12.33 26.88
CA ASP A 392 4.73 10.93 27.26
C ASP A 392 3.47 10.29 27.85
N GLY A 393 3.50 8.97 27.99
CA GLY A 393 2.44 8.22 28.64
C GLY A 393 2.15 8.73 30.07
N PRO A 394 3.13 8.77 30.98
CA PRO A 394 2.88 9.14 32.37
C PRO A 394 2.44 10.59 32.63
N SER A 395 2.98 11.57 31.91
CA SER A 395 2.74 13.00 32.16
C SER A 395 1.55 13.58 31.38
N VAL A 396 1.16 12.96 30.26
CA VAL A 396 0.03 13.40 29.43
C VAL A 396 -1.03 12.31 29.31
N GLY A 397 -0.65 11.10 28.91
CA GLY A 397 -1.59 9.98 28.69
C GLY A 397 -2.35 9.58 29.95
N GLY A 398 -1.64 9.32 31.06
CA GLY A 398 -2.23 8.94 32.34
C GLY A 398 -3.25 9.97 32.85
N PRO A 399 -2.87 11.26 32.98
CA PRO A 399 -3.80 12.31 33.37
C PRO A 399 -5.00 12.48 32.44
N LEU A 400 -4.86 12.24 31.14
CA LEU A 400 -5.99 12.24 30.21
C LEU A 400 -6.97 11.11 30.54
N THR A 401 -6.46 9.88 30.70
CA THR A 401 -7.29 8.69 30.96
C THR A 401 -7.90 8.66 32.36
N ALA A 402 -7.36 9.43 33.29
CA ALA A 402 -7.85 9.55 34.67
C ALA A 402 -8.91 10.66 34.86
N ASP A 403 -9.19 11.47 33.84
CA ASP A 403 -10.14 12.59 33.98
C ASP A 403 -11.58 12.08 33.87
N PRO A 404 -12.44 12.25 34.91
CA PRO A 404 -13.78 11.68 34.95
C PRO A 404 -14.75 12.28 33.90
N ARG A 405 -14.35 13.35 33.20
CA ARG A 405 -15.20 14.06 32.24
C ARG A 405 -15.06 13.54 30.82
N ILE A 406 -14.11 12.65 30.53
CA ILE A 406 -14.01 12.02 29.21
C ILE A 406 -15.08 10.94 29.07
N ALA A 407 -15.60 10.79 27.86
CA ALA A 407 -16.62 9.79 27.54
C ALA A 407 -16.02 8.49 26.97
N GLY A 408 -14.69 8.42 26.85
CA GLY A 408 -13.99 7.22 26.44
C GLY A 408 -12.60 7.46 25.87
N VAL A 409 -11.93 6.36 25.59
CA VAL A 409 -10.59 6.29 25.02
C VAL A 409 -10.58 5.38 23.80
N CYS A 410 -9.98 5.84 22.72
CA CYS A 410 -9.58 5.00 21.60
C CYS A 410 -8.05 4.87 21.64
N PHE A 411 -7.58 3.67 21.94
CA PHE A 411 -6.17 3.35 22.13
C PHE A 411 -5.72 2.33 21.09
N THR A 412 -4.53 2.56 20.53
CA THR A 412 -3.81 1.53 19.80
C THR A 412 -2.36 1.50 20.25
N GLY A 413 -1.88 0.34 20.71
CA GLY A 413 -0.55 0.20 21.31
C GLY A 413 -0.33 -1.17 21.96
N SER A 414 0.45 -1.24 23.03
CA SER A 414 0.75 -2.51 23.69
C SER A 414 -0.40 -3.00 24.58
N THR A 415 -0.50 -4.31 24.76
CA THR A 415 -1.51 -4.93 25.63
C THR A 415 -1.34 -4.51 27.09
N GLU A 416 -0.10 -4.30 27.53
CA GLU A 416 0.24 -3.87 28.88
C GLU A 416 -0.34 -2.47 29.16
N VAL A 417 -0.14 -1.52 28.24
CA VAL A 417 -0.66 -0.16 28.39
C VAL A 417 -2.19 -0.14 28.27
N ALA A 418 -2.78 -0.93 27.37
CA ALA A 418 -4.23 -1.05 27.26
C ALA A 418 -4.88 -1.47 28.59
N LYS A 419 -4.29 -2.45 29.29
CA LYS A 419 -4.76 -2.90 30.62
C LYS A 419 -4.64 -1.83 31.70
N LEU A 420 -3.60 -1.00 31.63
CA LEU A 420 -3.46 0.16 32.55
C LEU A 420 -4.58 1.18 32.31
N ILE A 421 -4.88 1.46 31.04
CA ILE A 421 -5.98 2.37 30.65
C ILE A 421 -7.33 1.80 31.10
N GLU A 422 -7.59 0.52 30.83
CA GLU A 422 -8.82 -0.16 31.26
C GLU A 422 -9.04 -0.02 32.77
N LYS A 423 -8.01 -0.33 33.57
CA LYS A 423 -8.08 -0.20 35.03
C LYS A 423 -8.34 1.25 35.45
N GLN A 424 -7.63 2.20 34.84
CA GLN A 424 -7.79 3.62 35.16
C GLN A 424 -9.21 4.13 34.86
N LEU A 425 -9.77 3.73 33.72
CA LEU A 425 -11.15 4.08 33.34
C LEU A 425 -12.16 3.48 34.30
N ALA A 426 -11.98 2.22 34.70
CA ALA A 426 -12.86 1.57 35.68
C ALA A 426 -12.85 2.27 37.05
N GLU A 427 -11.76 2.94 37.41
CA GLU A 427 -11.64 3.69 38.67
C GLU A 427 -12.25 5.09 38.63
N THR A 428 -12.21 5.77 37.47
CA THR A 428 -12.46 7.23 37.41
C THR A 428 -13.52 7.66 36.41
N ALA A 429 -13.75 6.91 35.34
CA ALA A 429 -14.65 7.31 34.27
C ALA A 429 -16.12 6.99 34.59
N ALA A 430 -17.04 7.57 33.82
CA ALA A 430 -18.45 7.20 33.89
C ALA A 430 -18.65 5.70 33.54
N PRO A 431 -19.68 5.03 34.10
CA PRO A 431 -19.90 3.59 33.85
C PRO A 431 -20.10 3.20 32.38
N ASP A 432 -20.49 4.15 31.53
CA ASP A 432 -20.71 3.98 30.09
C ASP A 432 -19.55 4.52 29.23
N ALA A 433 -18.44 4.95 29.85
CA ALA A 433 -17.25 5.39 29.14
C ALA A 433 -16.67 4.24 28.30
N MET A 434 -16.38 4.55 27.04
CA MET A 434 -15.95 3.56 26.06
C MET A 434 -14.44 3.33 26.14
N LEU A 435 -13.98 2.08 26.00
CA LEU A 435 -12.61 1.76 25.63
C LEU A 435 -12.60 0.96 24.33
N ILE A 436 -11.97 1.51 23.29
CA ILE A 436 -11.56 0.75 22.10
C ILE A 436 -10.05 0.57 22.23
N ALA A 437 -9.58 -0.67 22.35
CA ALA A 437 -8.17 -0.98 22.51
C ALA A 437 -7.72 -2.01 21.47
N GLU A 438 -7.03 -1.53 20.44
CA GLU A 438 -6.36 -2.38 19.44
C GLU A 438 -4.92 -2.63 19.90
N THR A 439 -4.54 -3.89 20.07
CA THR A 439 -3.23 -4.26 20.63
C THR A 439 -2.39 -5.11 19.67
N GLY A 440 -1.26 -5.64 20.16
CA GLY A 440 -0.34 -6.45 19.35
C GLY A 440 -0.89 -7.85 19.01
N GLY A 441 -0.15 -8.58 18.17
CA GLY A 441 -0.47 -9.96 17.80
C GLY A 441 0.78 -10.80 17.55
N LEU A 442 0.66 -12.11 17.79
CA LEU A 442 1.61 -13.13 17.37
C LEU A 442 1.09 -13.79 16.08
N ASN A 443 1.27 -13.10 14.95
CA ASN A 443 0.66 -13.52 13.69
C ASN A 443 1.42 -14.70 13.08
N ALA A 444 0.68 -15.72 12.65
CA ALA A 444 1.22 -16.91 12.03
C ALA A 444 0.84 -17.02 10.54
N MET A 445 1.72 -17.64 9.76
CA MET A 445 1.46 -18.06 8.38
C MET A 445 1.75 -19.56 8.26
N ILE A 446 0.85 -20.31 7.62
CA ILE A 446 1.01 -21.75 7.38
C ILE A 446 1.21 -21.95 5.88
N VAL A 447 2.29 -22.64 5.51
CA VAL A 447 2.64 -22.97 4.12
C VAL A 447 2.70 -24.49 3.98
N ASP A 448 1.76 -25.03 3.23
CA ASP A 448 1.69 -26.45 2.91
C ASP A 448 2.43 -26.79 1.61
N SER A 449 2.45 -28.07 1.21
CA SER A 449 3.15 -28.51 0.01
C SER A 449 2.47 -28.18 -1.32
N THR A 450 1.26 -27.62 -1.29
CA THR A 450 0.54 -27.15 -2.48
C THR A 450 0.87 -25.70 -2.82
N ALA A 451 1.39 -24.93 -1.86
CA ALA A 451 1.78 -23.55 -2.08
C ALA A 451 2.91 -23.43 -3.11
N LEU A 452 2.81 -22.43 -3.99
CA LEU A 452 3.89 -22.08 -4.92
C LEU A 452 5.02 -21.38 -4.15
N PRO A 453 6.23 -21.97 -4.04
CA PRO A 453 7.30 -21.45 -3.19
C PRO A 453 7.66 -19.99 -3.46
N GLU A 454 7.68 -19.58 -4.72
CA GLU A 454 8.04 -18.23 -5.15
C GLU A 454 7.05 -17.18 -4.65
N GLN A 455 5.75 -17.49 -4.64
CA GLN A 455 4.73 -16.60 -4.10
C GLN A 455 4.78 -16.58 -2.58
N ALA A 456 4.88 -17.76 -1.95
CA ALA A 456 4.97 -17.86 -0.50
C ALA A 456 6.19 -17.10 0.05
N VAL A 457 7.39 -17.28 -0.53
CA VAL A 457 8.60 -16.57 -0.08
C VAL A 457 8.48 -15.05 -0.24
N ARG A 458 7.96 -14.56 -1.37
CA ARG A 458 7.71 -13.13 -1.57
C ARG A 458 6.78 -12.57 -0.48
N ASP A 459 5.69 -13.28 -0.18
CA ASP A 459 4.69 -12.83 0.77
C ASP A 459 5.20 -12.95 2.22
N ILE A 460 6.04 -13.95 2.53
CA ILE A 460 6.76 -14.09 3.81
C ILE A 460 7.69 -12.89 4.02
N LEU A 461 8.52 -12.53 3.03
CA LEU A 461 9.44 -11.40 3.16
C LEU A 461 8.71 -10.08 3.41
N ALA A 462 7.68 -9.80 2.61
CA ALA A 462 6.86 -8.61 2.79
C ALA A 462 6.20 -8.61 4.17
N SER A 463 5.59 -9.71 4.58
CA SER A 463 4.85 -9.78 5.86
C SER A 463 5.77 -9.71 7.08
N ALA A 464 6.98 -10.26 7.02
CA ALA A 464 7.89 -10.33 8.17
C ALA A 464 8.81 -9.11 8.29
N PHE A 465 9.32 -8.58 7.18
CA PHE A 465 10.44 -7.63 7.18
C PHE A 465 10.09 -6.24 6.65
N GLN A 466 8.98 -6.05 5.93
CA GLN A 466 8.52 -4.71 5.54
C GLN A 466 8.34 -3.83 6.78
N SER A 467 8.77 -2.56 6.69
CA SER A 467 8.80 -1.62 7.81
C SER A 467 9.62 -2.14 9.02
N ALA A 468 10.67 -2.93 8.76
CA ALA A 468 11.46 -3.63 9.77
C ALA A 468 10.63 -4.54 10.69
N GLY A 469 9.51 -5.08 10.18
CA GLY A 469 8.59 -5.90 10.95
C GLY A 469 7.83 -5.14 12.04
N GLN A 470 7.78 -3.80 11.98
CA GLN A 470 7.13 -2.95 12.99
C GLN A 470 5.63 -2.75 12.74
N ARG A 471 4.97 -3.73 12.13
CA ARG A 471 3.51 -3.73 11.92
C ARG A 471 2.84 -4.64 12.95
N CYS A 472 1.68 -4.25 13.47
CA CYS A 472 0.89 -5.14 14.33
C CYS A 472 0.46 -6.42 13.58
N SER A 473 0.33 -6.33 12.25
CA SER A 473 0.03 -7.43 11.33
C SER A 473 1.26 -8.22 10.84
N ALA A 474 2.48 -7.84 11.25
CA ALA A 474 3.69 -8.48 10.73
C ALA A 474 3.74 -9.97 11.11
N LEU A 475 4.20 -10.81 10.17
CA LEU A 475 4.39 -12.24 10.36
C LEU A 475 5.45 -12.48 11.44
N ARG A 476 5.08 -13.23 12.48
CA ARG A 476 5.96 -13.60 13.60
C ARG A 476 6.35 -15.06 13.57
N VAL A 477 5.44 -15.94 13.17
CA VAL A 477 5.65 -17.40 13.18
C VAL A 477 5.28 -18.01 11.83
N LEU A 478 6.27 -18.57 11.14
CA LEU A 478 6.05 -19.31 9.90
C LEU A 478 6.03 -20.81 10.17
N TYR A 479 4.91 -21.47 9.88
CA TYR A 479 4.79 -22.92 9.85
C TYR A 479 4.94 -23.41 8.42
N VAL A 480 5.93 -24.27 8.17
CA VAL A 480 6.16 -24.87 6.87
C VAL A 480 5.99 -26.38 6.98
N GLN A 481 5.20 -26.97 6.09
CA GLN A 481 5.05 -28.42 6.02
C GLN A 481 6.40 -29.10 5.75
N LYS A 482 6.62 -30.23 6.42
CA LYS A 482 7.94 -30.85 6.54
C LYS A 482 8.56 -31.28 5.19
N ASP A 483 7.72 -31.70 4.25
CA ASP A 483 8.10 -32.16 2.91
C ASP A 483 8.67 -31.04 2.02
N VAL A 484 8.20 -29.80 2.20
CA VAL A 484 8.68 -28.63 1.42
C VAL A 484 9.65 -27.73 2.18
N GLU A 485 9.89 -28.00 3.46
CA GLU A 485 10.74 -27.20 4.35
C GLU A 485 12.09 -26.84 3.73
N LYS A 486 12.83 -27.82 3.20
CA LYS A 486 14.18 -27.59 2.65
C LYS A 486 14.16 -26.59 1.50
N LYS A 487 13.28 -26.79 0.52
CA LYS A 487 13.14 -25.93 -0.67
C LYS A 487 12.70 -24.52 -0.26
N MET A 488 11.73 -24.42 0.64
CA MET A 488 11.24 -23.14 1.16
C MET A 488 12.33 -22.36 1.89
N LEU A 489 13.10 -23.01 2.76
CA LEU A 489 14.18 -22.33 3.50
C LEU A 489 15.34 -21.91 2.60
N GLU A 490 15.67 -22.70 1.57
CA GLU A 490 16.69 -22.33 0.58
C GLU A 490 16.28 -21.08 -0.20
N MET A 491 15.06 -21.06 -0.74
CA MET A 491 14.54 -19.92 -1.48
C MET A 491 14.35 -18.69 -0.57
N LEU A 492 13.88 -18.87 0.66
CA LEU A 492 13.74 -17.79 1.64
C LEU A 492 15.09 -17.14 1.93
N LYS A 493 16.15 -17.93 2.14
CA LYS A 493 17.51 -17.40 2.38
C LYS A 493 18.01 -16.59 1.19
N GLY A 494 17.94 -17.14 -0.01
CA GLY A 494 18.38 -16.41 -1.22
C GLY A 494 17.58 -15.13 -1.47
N ALA A 495 16.28 -15.15 -1.19
CA ALA A 495 15.44 -13.97 -1.31
C ALA A 495 15.71 -12.92 -0.21
N MET A 496 16.04 -13.36 1.02
CA MET A 496 16.50 -12.46 2.08
C MET A 496 17.80 -11.75 1.69
N GLU A 497 18.77 -12.47 1.09
CA GLU A 497 20.05 -11.91 0.66
C GLU A 497 19.91 -10.80 -0.39
N ALA A 498 18.77 -10.72 -1.08
CA ALA A 498 18.46 -9.66 -2.03
C ALA A 498 17.90 -8.37 -1.38
N LEU A 499 17.59 -8.38 -0.09
CA LEU A 499 17.05 -7.21 0.62
C LEU A 499 18.15 -6.19 0.95
N ASN A 500 17.86 -4.92 0.72
CA ASN A 500 18.71 -3.81 1.10
C ASN A 500 18.25 -3.20 2.44
N VAL A 501 19.06 -3.39 3.48
CA VAL A 501 18.86 -2.75 4.80
C VAL A 501 19.59 -1.41 4.81
N GLY A 502 18.90 -0.30 5.04
CA GLY A 502 19.56 1.01 5.02
C GLY A 502 18.66 2.23 5.15
N ASP A 503 19.18 3.38 4.72
CA ASP A 503 18.50 4.68 4.80
C ASP A 503 17.22 4.71 3.95
N PRO A 504 16.03 4.80 4.58
CA PRO A 504 14.75 4.72 3.89
C PRO A 504 14.46 5.94 3.00
N TRP A 505 15.30 6.97 3.02
CA TRP A 505 15.24 8.06 2.05
C TRP A 505 15.50 7.58 0.62
N ARG A 506 16.27 6.50 0.45
CA ARG A 506 16.62 5.91 -0.85
C ARG A 506 15.55 4.94 -1.34
N ILE A 507 15.18 5.02 -2.62
CA ILE A 507 14.23 4.09 -3.24
C ILE A 507 14.71 2.63 -3.24
N SER A 508 16.02 2.41 -3.20
CA SER A 508 16.63 1.08 -3.19
C SER A 508 16.54 0.37 -1.85
N THR A 509 16.07 1.02 -0.79
CA THR A 509 16.01 0.44 0.56
C THR A 509 14.70 -0.32 0.77
N ASP A 510 14.83 -1.60 1.13
CA ASP A 510 13.69 -2.48 1.41
C ASP A 510 13.34 -2.47 2.91
N VAL A 511 14.36 -2.43 3.77
CA VAL A 511 14.21 -2.49 5.23
C VAL A 511 14.89 -1.29 5.90
N GLY A 512 14.08 -0.45 6.55
CA GLY A 512 14.52 0.72 7.30
C GLY A 512 15.00 0.42 8.74
N PRO A 513 15.22 1.46 9.56
CA PRO A 513 15.58 1.31 10.97
C PRO A 513 14.36 0.90 11.82
N VAL A 514 14.63 0.46 13.05
CA VAL A 514 13.63 0.46 14.13
C VAL A 514 13.53 1.84 14.78
N ILE A 515 12.41 2.11 15.45
CA ILE A 515 12.02 3.47 15.82
C ILE A 515 12.96 4.17 16.82
N ASP A 516 13.39 3.46 17.87
CA ASP A 516 14.19 4.02 18.96
C ASP A 516 15.23 3.03 19.52
N ASP A 517 16.05 3.53 20.44
CA ASP A 517 17.16 2.78 21.02
C ASP A 517 16.67 1.65 21.94
N GLU A 518 15.50 1.82 22.58
CA GLU A 518 14.86 0.80 23.40
C GLU A 518 14.40 -0.39 22.54
N ALA A 519 13.69 -0.11 21.45
CA ALA A 519 13.29 -1.13 20.48
C ALA A 519 14.52 -1.83 19.89
N GLN A 520 15.55 -1.07 19.50
CA GLN A 520 16.78 -1.65 18.97
C GLN A 520 17.45 -2.60 19.97
N SER A 521 17.59 -2.17 21.22
CA SER A 521 18.24 -2.95 22.27
C SER A 521 17.46 -4.22 22.57
N SER A 522 16.15 -4.10 22.80
CA SER A 522 15.26 -5.25 23.09
C SER A 522 15.30 -6.30 21.98
N ILE A 523 15.19 -5.90 20.72
CA ILE A 523 15.22 -6.84 19.59
C ILE A 523 16.61 -7.48 19.46
N ARG A 524 17.69 -6.71 19.61
CA ARG A 524 19.07 -7.26 19.56
C ARG A 524 19.34 -8.25 20.67
N GLU A 525 18.85 -7.99 21.88
CA GLU A 525 18.95 -8.92 23.01
C GLU A 525 18.22 -10.23 22.71
N TYR A 526 17.00 -10.16 22.17
CA TYR A 526 16.27 -11.35 21.73
C TYR A 526 17.04 -12.12 20.65
N CYS A 527 17.53 -11.43 19.61
CA CYS A 527 18.29 -12.07 18.53
C CYS A 527 19.57 -12.74 19.05
N THR A 528 20.28 -12.09 19.99
CA THR A 528 21.49 -12.63 20.61
C THR A 528 21.17 -13.86 21.43
N LYS A 529 20.13 -13.80 22.27
CA LYS A 529 19.66 -14.94 23.08
C LYS A 529 19.31 -16.14 22.21
N MET A 530 18.52 -15.94 21.15
CA MET A 530 18.14 -17.03 20.24
C MET A 530 19.32 -17.57 19.43
N GLY A 531 20.25 -16.71 19.04
CA GLY A 531 21.50 -17.11 18.39
C GLY A 531 22.37 -18.01 19.28
N LEU A 532 22.55 -17.64 20.55
CA LEU A 532 23.30 -18.44 21.53
C LEU A 532 22.66 -19.79 21.83
N GLN A 533 21.35 -19.91 21.65
CA GLN A 533 20.62 -21.19 21.75
C GLN A 533 20.75 -22.07 20.49
N GLY A 534 21.52 -21.65 19.47
CA GLY A 534 21.70 -22.40 18.23
C GLY A 534 20.45 -22.43 17.34
N ARG A 535 19.51 -21.49 17.53
CA ARG A 535 18.24 -21.45 16.79
C ARG A 535 18.32 -20.66 15.48
N LEU A 536 19.43 -19.99 15.19
CA LEU A 536 19.57 -19.13 14.01
C LEU A 536 19.55 -19.93 12.70
N ILE A 537 18.69 -19.54 11.77
CA ILE A 537 18.58 -20.14 10.42
C ILE A 537 19.16 -19.23 9.35
N ALA A 538 18.88 -17.93 9.44
CA ALA A 538 19.36 -16.91 8.51
C ALA A 538 19.42 -15.55 9.20
N LYS A 539 20.38 -14.71 8.82
CA LYS A 539 20.47 -13.30 9.18
C LYS A 539 21.10 -12.50 8.05
N LEU A 540 20.75 -11.23 7.94
CA LEU A 540 21.48 -10.27 7.11
C LEU A 540 22.44 -9.45 7.95
N GLU A 541 23.21 -8.60 7.28
CA GLU A 541 23.94 -7.51 7.91
C GLU A 541 23.07 -6.25 7.97
N ALA A 542 23.35 -5.40 8.95
CA ALA A 542 22.73 -4.09 9.08
C ALA A 542 23.80 -3.01 9.21
N PRO A 543 23.51 -1.76 8.79
CA PRO A 543 24.41 -0.63 9.02
C PRO A 543 24.79 -0.50 10.50
N ARG A 544 26.04 -0.10 10.74
CA ARG A 544 26.58 0.12 12.10
C ARG A 544 26.01 1.38 12.75
N GLU A 545 25.82 2.41 11.94
CA GLU A 545 25.25 3.69 12.36
C GLU A 545 23.74 3.68 12.13
N GLY A 546 23.00 4.34 13.01
CA GLY A 546 21.55 4.35 13.01
C GLY A 546 20.91 3.21 13.79
N ARG A 547 19.59 3.28 13.92
CA ARG A 547 18.79 2.36 14.72
C ARG A 547 18.41 1.12 13.92
N PHE A 548 19.37 0.45 13.29
CA PHE A 548 19.08 -0.73 12.48
C PHE A 548 19.16 -2.02 13.28
N VAL A 549 18.26 -2.94 12.96
CA VAL A 549 18.32 -4.36 13.31
C VAL A 549 18.13 -5.16 12.04
N ALA A 550 19.06 -6.09 11.76
CA ALA A 550 18.99 -6.89 10.54
C ALA A 550 17.78 -7.85 10.57
N PRO A 551 17.20 -8.19 9.42
CA PRO A 551 16.31 -9.34 9.28
C PRO A 551 16.94 -10.62 9.83
N HIS A 552 16.22 -11.33 10.70
CA HIS A 552 16.63 -12.61 11.28
C HIS A 552 15.52 -13.65 11.12
N VAL A 553 15.91 -14.92 10.93
CA VAL A 553 15.01 -16.08 10.97
C VAL A 553 15.56 -17.06 11.99
N PHE A 554 14.73 -17.42 12.97
CA PHE A 554 15.04 -18.42 13.99
C PHE A 554 14.11 -19.62 13.87
N ARG A 555 14.60 -20.79 14.23
CA ARG A 555 13.80 -22.01 14.39
C ARG A 555 13.26 -22.07 15.81
N VAL A 556 11.95 -22.21 15.93
CA VAL A 556 11.22 -22.40 17.20
C VAL A 556 10.48 -23.74 17.19
N LYS A 557 10.10 -24.25 18.36
CA LYS A 557 9.33 -25.51 18.45
C LYS A 557 7.83 -25.31 18.17
N GLY A 558 7.34 -24.11 18.41
CA GLY A 558 5.94 -23.72 18.30
C GLY A 558 5.78 -22.25 18.66
N ILE A 559 4.53 -21.78 18.64
CA ILE A 559 4.21 -20.39 19.00
C ILE A 559 4.40 -20.14 20.50
N GLU A 560 4.40 -21.19 21.32
CA GLU A 560 4.62 -21.14 22.77
C GLU A 560 6.06 -20.78 23.15
N ASP A 561 7.00 -20.87 22.21
CA ASP A 561 8.40 -20.46 22.39
C ASP A 561 8.63 -18.95 22.16
N MET A 562 7.59 -18.22 21.70
CA MET A 562 7.61 -16.78 21.38
C MET A 562 6.92 -15.97 22.49
#